data_AF-A0A914UAC3-F1
#
_entry.id   AF-A0A914UAC3-F1
#
_cell.length_a   1.000
_cell.length_b   1.000
_cell.length_c   1.000
_cell.angle_alpha   90.00
_cell.angle_beta   90.00
_cell.angle_gamma   90.00
#
_symmetry.space_group_name_H-M   'P 1'
#
loop_
_entity.id
_entity.type
_entity.pdbx_description
1 polymer ?
#
loop_
_entity_poly.entity_id
_entity_poly.type
_entity_poly.pdbx_seq_one_letter_code
_entity_poly.pdbx_strand_id
1 'polypeptide(L)'
;MASKIFPVAFKMFNDTVRRGSHHLDFQWTDAEMAQLNLYQTKLILMWFISTCTILFSMVCVVPQFCEFEEANGRHRTWCMKKPKLGYIMAPIFIILAIIGFSLLTWQWMTCQADSDLFHELFKKSLKEESYLSVLERELDCTTDDDKEVELTDWLNQLNPTVSASTTPVRSCKKLVESSMLNLQWLNPLYLLYIIFHLVIVLFFGFFNQEHFKMPWNVTNDTDSEGDLESGARLI
;
A
#
# COMPACT_ATOMS: atom_id res chain seq x y z
N MET A 1 -12.68 -6.39 1.01
CA MET A 1 -13.00 -7.28 2.16
C MET A 1 -13.53 -6.46 3.32
N ALA A 2 -12.74 -5.57 3.93
CA ALA A 2 -13.19 -4.63 4.97
C ALA A 2 -14.51 -3.89 4.61
N SER A 3 -14.61 -3.31 3.40
CA SER A 3 -15.79 -2.59 2.93
C SER A 3 -17.10 -3.40 2.91
N LYS A 4 -17.03 -4.74 2.94
CA LYS A 4 -18.20 -5.63 3.01
C LYS A 4 -18.50 -6.10 4.43
N ILE A 5 -17.47 -6.26 5.27
CA ILE A 5 -17.61 -6.79 6.64
C ILE A 5 -18.16 -5.73 7.59
N PHE A 6 -17.61 -4.52 7.55
CA PHE A 6 -17.99 -3.45 8.46
C PHE A 6 -19.48 -3.03 8.38
N PRO A 7 -20.12 -2.92 7.20
CA PRO A 7 -21.55 -2.63 7.12
C PRO A 7 -22.42 -3.69 7.80
N VAL A 8 -22.01 -4.97 7.72
CA VAL A 8 -22.71 -6.07 8.38
C VAL A 8 -22.45 -6.02 9.89
N ALA A 9 -21.21 -5.77 10.30
CA ALA A 9 -20.85 -5.60 11.71
C ALA A 9 -21.60 -4.42 12.36
N PHE A 10 -21.71 -3.26 11.70
CA PHE A 10 -22.47 -2.11 12.23
C PHE A 10 -23.96 -2.41 12.39
N LYS A 11 -24.57 -3.16 11.45
CA LYS A 11 -25.96 -3.61 11.60
C LYS A 11 -26.11 -4.55 12.80
N MET A 12 -25.16 -5.46 13.00
CA MET A 12 -25.13 -6.38 14.12
C MET A 12 -24.97 -5.64 15.47
N PHE A 13 -24.11 -4.62 15.53
CA PHE A 13 -23.94 -3.79 16.73
C PHE A 13 -25.21 -2.99 17.07
N ASN A 14 -25.81 -2.34 16.06
CA ASN A 14 -27.05 -1.58 16.25
C ASN A 14 -28.21 -2.48 16.70
N ASP A 15 -28.31 -3.69 16.15
CA ASP A 15 -29.37 -4.61 16.54
C ASP A 15 -29.13 -5.19 17.95
N THR A 16 -27.87 -5.40 18.34
CA THR A 16 -27.51 -5.80 19.72
C THR A 16 -27.95 -4.74 20.73
N VAL A 17 -27.72 -3.44 20.45
CA VAL A 17 -28.22 -2.34 21.30
C VAL A 17 -29.74 -2.33 21.35
N ARG A 18 -30.40 -2.41 20.18
CA ARG A 18 -31.86 -2.33 20.07
C ARG A 18 -32.58 -3.44 20.81
N ARG A 19 -32.01 -4.66 20.81
CA ARG A 19 -32.58 -5.82 21.49
C ARG A 19 -32.34 -5.83 22.99
N GLY A 20 -31.56 -4.89 23.52
CA GLY A 20 -31.42 -4.66 24.96
C GLY A 20 -31.04 -5.93 25.73
N SER A 21 -30.25 -6.81 25.12
CA SER A 21 -29.98 -8.12 25.69
C SER A 21 -29.25 -7.99 27.01
N HIS A 22 -29.90 -8.44 28.07
CA HIS A 22 -29.49 -8.48 29.49
C HIS A 22 -28.13 -9.14 29.82
N HIS A 23 -27.31 -9.48 28.82
CA HIS A 23 -26.14 -10.33 28.99
C HIS A 23 -24.80 -9.61 29.13
N LEU A 24 -24.64 -8.36 28.70
CA LEU A 24 -23.48 -7.53 28.99
C LEU A 24 -23.88 -6.06 28.81
N ASP A 25 -23.29 -5.14 29.56
CA ASP A 25 -23.35 -3.69 29.34
C ASP A 25 -22.73 -3.33 27.97
N PHE A 26 -23.35 -3.77 26.88
CA PHE A 26 -22.93 -3.50 25.51
C PHE A 26 -23.40 -2.10 25.15
N GLN A 27 -22.46 -1.16 25.21
CA GLN A 27 -22.65 0.18 24.72
C GLN A 27 -21.94 0.31 23.38
N TRP A 28 -22.65 0.87 22.41
CA TRP A 28 -22.13 1.22 21.11
C TRP A 28 -22.45 2.69 20.90
N THR A 29 -21.41 3.51 20.85
CA THR A 29 -21.50 4.97 20.83
C THR A 29 -21.15 5.54 19.46
N ASP A 30 -21.64 6.74 19.16
CA ASP A 30 -21.33 7.44 17.91
C ASP A 30 -19.82 7.70 17.74
N ALA A 31 -19.08 7.82 18.86
CA ALA A 31 -17.63 8.00 18.85
C ALA A 31 -16.90 6.75 18.35
N GLU A 32 -17.29 5.56 18.81
CA GLU A 32 -16.72 4.28 18.36
C GLU A 32 -17.05 4.01 16.89
N MET A 33 -18.27 4.38 16.47
CA MET A 33 -18.67 4.33 15.07
C MET A 33 -17.81 5.25 14.19
N ALA A 34 -17.56 6.48 14.64
CA ALA A 34 -16.68 7.41 13.94
C ALA A 34 -15.23 6.88 13.86
N GLN A 35 -14.73 6.24 14.92
CA GLN A 35 -13.40 5.64 14.94
C GLN A 35 -13.25 4.51 13.92
N LEU A 36 -14.23 3.59 13.83
CA LEU A 36 -14.21 2.49 12.87
C LEU A 36 -14.39 2.97 11.42
N ASN A 37 -15.21 3.99 11.18
CA ASN A 37 -15.31 4.63 9.86
C ASN A 37 -14.01 5.35 9.46
N LEU A 38 -13.36 6.01 10.42
CA LEU A 38 -12.06 6.63 10.19
C LEU A 38 -11.02 5.56 9.83
N TYR A 39 -11.01 4.42 10.53
CA TYR A 39 -10.14 3.28 10.21
C TYR A 39 -10.31 2.80 8.75
N GLN A 40 -11.55 2.64 8.26
CA GLN A 40 -11.79 2.30 6.86
C GLN A 40 -11.22 3.34 5.90
N THR A 41 -11.40 4.62 6.23
CA THR A 41 -10.90 5.73 5.42
C THR A 41 -9.38 5.73 5.37
N LYS A 42 -8.71 5.48 6.50
CA LYS A 42 -7.23 5.33 6.56
C LYS A 42 -6.75 4.22 5.63
N LEU A 43 -7.40 3.06 5.63
CA LEU A 43 -7.04 1.93 4.76
C LEU A 43 -7.15 2.27 3.27
N ILE A 44 -8.27 2.90 2.87
CA ILE A 44 -8.50 3.31 1.47
C ILE A 44 -7.44 4.33 1.04
N LEU A 45 -7.15 5.29 1.91
CA LEU A 45 -6.20 6.35 1.62
C LEU A 45 -4.75 5.83 1.55
N MET A 46 -4.37 4.89 2.42
CA MET A 46 -3.09 4.18 2.35
C MET A 46 -2.95 3.37 1.05
N TRP A 47 -4.00 2.65 0.65
CA TRP A 47 -4.02 1.92 -0.62
C TRP A 47 -3.87 2.84 -1.83
N PHE A 48 -4.58 3.97 -1.83
CA PHE A 48 -4.51 4.95 -2.92
C PHE A 48 -3.10 5.56 -3.04
N ILE A 49 -2.55 6.07 -1.94
CA ILE A 49 -1.23 6.71 -1.95
C ILE A 49 -0.11 5.72 -2.28
N SER A 50 -0.18 4.49 -1.77
CA SER A 50 0.81 3.45 -2.12
C SER A 50 0.76 3.10 -3.61
N THR A 51 -0.45 2.97 -4.18
CA THR A 51 -0.62 2.73 -5.62
C THR A 51 -0.04 3.89 -6.46
N CYS A 52 -0.35 5.14 -6.11
CA CYS A 52 0.21 6.32 -6.78
C CYS A 52 1.74 6.36 -6.69
N THR A 53 2.30 6.03 -5.52
CA THR A 53 3.76 6.01 -5.30
C THR A 53 4.44 4.94 -6.15
N ILE A 54 3.85 3.74 -6.24
CA ILE A 54 4.38 2.66 -7.07
C ILE A 54 4.33 3.04 -8.56
N LEU A 55 3.18 3.53 -9.05
CA LEU A 55 3.04 3.96 -10.44
C LEU A 55 4.04 5.07 -10.80
N PHE A 56 4.19 6.06 -9.91
CA PHE A 56 5.15 7.13 -10.11
C PHE A 56 6.59 6.62 -10.08
N SER A 57 6.92 5.68 -9.18
CA SER A 57 8.25 5.06 -9.14
C SER A 57 8.60 4.34 -10.44
N MET A 58 7.64 3.63 -11.06
CA MET A 58 7.84 3.01 -12.36
C MET A 58 8.13 4.04 -13.44
N VAL A 59 7.41 5.17 -13.46
CA VAL A 59 7.67 6.28 -14.37
C VAL A 59 9.06 6.89 -14.16
N CYS A 60 9.57 6.91 -12.92
CA CYS A 60 10.93 7.37 -12.64
C CYS A 60 12.02 6.38 -13.11
N VAL A 61 11.73 5.07 -13.07
CA VAL A 61 12.69 4.01 -13.38
C VAL A 61 12.79 3.73 -14.88
N VAL A 62 11.67 3.71 -15.62
CA VAL A 62 11.65 3.40 -17.07
C VAL A 62 12.65 4.23 -17.89
N PRO A 63 12.76 5.57 -17.72
CA PRO A 63 13.72 6.38 -18.47
C PRO A 63 15.21 6.05 -18.21
N GLN A 64 15.52 5.32 -17.13
CA GLN A 64 16.88 4.88 -16.81
C GLN A 64 17.31 3.70 -17.69
N PHE A 65 16.36 2.88 -18.18
CA PHE A 65 16.63 1.72 -19.01
C PHE A 65 16.53 1.98 -20.52
N CYS A 66 16.03 3.16 -20.91
CA CYS A 66 16.02 3.58 -22.31
C CYS A 66 17.39 4.19 -22.68
N GLU A 67 18.25 3.37 -23.28
CA GLU A 67 19.52 3.81 -23.88
C GLU A 67 19.29 4.33 -25.30
N PHE A 68 19.90 5.47 -25.63
CA PHE A 68 19.97 5.97 -27.00
C PHE A 68 21.42 6.04 -27.43
N GLU A 69 21.69 5.57 -28.64
CA GLU A 69 22.99 5.67 -29.28
C GLU A 69 23.16 7.10 -29.84
N GLU A 70 24.11 7.86 -29.30
CA GLU A 70 24.48 9.15 -29.89
C GLU A 70 25.29 8.94 -31.19
N ALA A 71 25.20 9.88 -32.13
CA ALA A 71 25.94 9.86 -33.41
C ALA A 71 27.47 9.75 -33.27
N ASN A 72 28.00 9.90 -32.05
CA ASN A 72 29.41 9.81 -31.69
C ASN A 72 29.79 8.43 -31.09
N GLY A 73 28.92 7.42 -31.18
CA GLY A 73 29.15 6.06 -30.68
C GLY A 73 29.12 5.91 -29.15
N ARG A 74 28.61 6.92 -28.41
CA ARG A 74 28.44 6.86 -26.95
C ARG A 74 26.98 6.54 -26.60
N HIS A 75 26.78 5.51 -25.79
CA HIS A 75 25.48 5.18 -25.21
C HIS A 75 25.24 6.05 -23.96
N ARG A 76 24.13 6.79 -23.93
CA ARG A 76 23.68 7.48 -22.71
C ARG A 76 22.22 7.17 -22.44
N THR A 77 21.87 7.05 -21.16
CA THR A 77 20.49 6.88 -20.71
C THR A 77 19.71 8.19 -20.85
N TRP A 78 18.39 8.10 -21.03
CA TRP A 78 17.53 9.27 -21.26
C TRP A 78 17.60 10.33 -20.15
N CYS A 79 17.78 9.87 -18.91
CA CYS A 79 17.90 10.73 -17.74
C CYS A 79 19.19 11.59 -17.76
N MET A 80 20.28 11.10 -18.37
CA MET A 80 21.52 11.87 -18.54
C MET A 80 21.41 12.94 -19.64
N LYS A 81 20.50 12.77 -20.61
CA LYS A 81 20.32 13.72 -21.72
C LYS A 81 19.50 14.95 -21.31
N LYS A 82 18.60 14.84 -20.31
CA LYS A 82 17.77 15.96 -19.81
C LYS A 82 17.79 16.02 -18.28
N PRO A 83 18.84 16.59 -17.66
CA PRO A 83 18.97 16.66 -16.19
C PRO A 83 17.81 17.43 -15.53
N LYS A 84 17.21 18.41 -16.24
CA LYS A 84 16.04 19.17 -15.76
C LYS A 84 14.83 18.28 -15.39
N LEU A 85 14.68 17.13 -16.03
CA LEU A 85 13.57 16.21 -15.73
C LEU A 85 13.77 15.53 -14.37
N GLY A 86 15.00 15.11 -14.05
CA GLY A 86 15.34 14.52 -12.76
C GLY A 86 15.11 15.47 -11.58
N TYR A 87 15.43 16.76 -11.76
CA TYR A 87 15.19 17.80 -10.74
C TYR A 87 13.71 18.03 -10.41
N ILE A 88 12.79 17.71 -11.33
CA ILE A 88 11.34 17.82 -11.09
C ILE A 88 10.79 16.52 -10.52
N MET A 89 11.22 15.37 -11.03
CA MET A 89 10.69 14.07 -10.61
C MET A 89 11.12 13.70 -9.18
N ALA A 90 12.35 14.01 -8.79
CA ALA A 90 12.87 13.70 -7.45
C ALA A 90 12.07 14.32 -6.29
N PRO A 91 11.79 15.65 -6.26
CA PRO A 91 11.01 16.24 -5.17
C PRO A 91 9.58 15.71 -5.13
N ILE A 92 8.96 15.41 -6.28
CA ILE A 92 7.61 14.82 -6.32
C ILE A 92 7.62 13.44 -5.66
N PHE A 93 8.61 12.59 -5.98
CA PHE A 93 8.74 11.28 -5.33
C PHE A 93 8.96 11.40 -3.83
N ILE A 94 9.82 12.34 -3.38
CA ILE A 94 10.07 12.60 -1.96
C ILE A 94 8.78 13.02 -1.24
N ILE A 95 7.99 13.93 -1.83
CA ILE A 95 6.71 14.36 -1.26
C ILE A 95 5.75 13.17 -1.11
N LEU A 96 5.62 12.33 -2.15
CA LEU A 96 4.78 11.13 -2.09
C LEU A 96 5.26 10.15 -1.01
N ALA A 97 6.57 9.95 -0.88
CA ALA A 97 7.16 9.09 0.13
C ALA A 97 6.93 9.62 1.57
N ILE A 98 6.98 10.94 1.78
CA ILE A 98 6.69 11.58 3.07
C ILE A 98 5.21 11.45 3.42
N ILE A 99 4.31 11.66 2.44
CA ILE A 99 2.87 11.47 2.64
C ILE A 99 2.60 10.01 3.01
N GLY A 100 3.15 9.05 2.26
CA GLY A 100 3.05 7.62 2.57
C GLY A 100 3.56 7.27 3.96
N PHE A 101 4.72 7.82 4.35
CA PHE A 101 5.30 7.63 5.69
C PHE A 101 4.39 8.15 6.80
N SER A 102 3.84 9.36 6.62
CA SER A 102 2.97 10.00 7.61
C SER A 102 1.69 9.18 7.83
N LEU A 103 1.10 8.68 6.75
CA LEU A 103 -0.10 7.84 6.80
C LEU A 103 0.16 6.49 7.44
N LEU A 104 1.29 5.86 7.10
CA LEU A 104 1.67 4.59 7.68
C LEU A 104 1.97 4.74 9.18
N THR A 105 2.60 5.84 9.59
CA THR A 105 2.85 6.17 11.01
C THR A 105 1.54 6.40 11.76
N TRP A 106 0.59 7.15 11.17
CA TRP A 106 -0.75 7.32 11.74
C TRP A 106 -1.43 5.96 11.95
N GLN A 107 -1.44 5.13 10.91
CA GLN A 107 -2.04 3.80 10.98
C GLN A 107 -1.37 2.97 12.07
N TRP A 108 -0.03 2.96 12.12
CA TRP A 108 0.75 2.21 13.10
C TRP A 108 0.41 2.58 14.55
N MET A 109 0.30 3.88 14.86
CA MET A 109 -0.04 4.34 16.21
C MET A 109 -1.47 3.97 16.65
N THR A 110 -2.42 3.88 15.71
CA THR A 110 -3.84 3.67 16.02
C THR A 110 -4.32 2.23 15.79
N CYS A 111 -3.50 1.40 15.15
CA CYS A 111 -3.86 0.05 14.70
C CYS A 111 -4.33 -0.86 15.85
N GLN A 112 -3.64 -0.83 16.99
CA GLN A 112 -3.96 -1.69 18.11
C GLN A 112 -5.30 -1.31 18.75
N ALA A 113 -5.51 -0.02 19.04
CA ALA A 113 -6.76 0.47 19.61
C ALA A 113 -7.97 0.20 18.69
N ASP A 114 -7.81 0.45 17.38
CA ASP A 114 -8.88 0.21 16.40
C ASP A 114 -9.21 -1.29 16.30
N SER A 115 -8.19 -2.16 16.31
CA SER A 115 -8.33 -3.63 16.30
C SER A 115 -9.01 -4.15 17.57
N ASP A 116 -8.55 -3.73 18.74
CA ASP A 116 -9.06 -4.21 20.02
C ASP A 116 -10.54 -3.83 20.19
N LEU A 117 -10.91 -2.59 19.82
CA LEU A 117 -12.28 -2.10 19.82
C LEU A 117 -13.20 -2.98 18.94
N PHE A 118 -12.78 -3.25 17.70
CA PHE A 118 -13.59 -4.07 16.79
C PHE A 118 -13.79 -5.48 17.32
N HIS A 119 -12.73 -6.14 17.78
CA HIS A 119 -12.81 -7.51 18.27
C HIS A 119 -13.60 -7.62 19.57
N GLU A 120 -13.49 -6.62 20.46
CA GLU A 120 -14.28 -6.57 21.69
C GLU A 120 -15.78 -6.43 21.38
N LEU A 121 -16.14 -5.50 20.50
CA LEU A 121 -17.53 -5.31 20.07
C LEU A 121 -18.07 -6.54 19.34
N PHE A 122 -17.28 -7.12 18.43
CA PHE A 122 -17.65 -8.32 17.68
C PHE A 122 -17.79 -9.58 18.55
N LYS A 123 -17.04 -9.66 19.65
CA LYS A 123 -17.15 -10.74 20.63
C LYS A 123 -18.39 -10.60 21.52
N LYS A 124 -18.75 -9.37 21.89
CA LYS A 124 -19.90 -9.08 22.77
C LYS A 124 -21.24 -8.97 22.02
N SER A 125 -21.21 -8.73 20.72
CA SER A 125 -22.42 -8.60 19.90
C SER A 125 -23.19 -9.91 19.73
N LEU A 126 -24.51 -9.82 19.62
CA LEU A 126 -25.38 -10.95 19.30
C LEU A 126 -25.14 -11.41 17.85
N LYS A 127 -24.77 -12.67 17.67
CA LYS A 127 -24.53 -13.29 16.37
C LYS A 127 -25.75 -14.10 15.96
N GLU A 128 -26.61 -13.49 15.16
CA GLU A 128 -27.78 -14.18 14.59
C GLU A 128 -27.42 -14.86 13.27
N GLU A 129 -28.08 -15.99 12.99
CA GLU A 129 -27.94 -16.72 11.72
C GLU A 129 -28.23 -15.84 10.49
N SER A 130 -29.08 -14.83 10.63
CA SER A 130 -29.37 -13.86 9.56
C SER A 130 -28.15 -13.00 9.19
N TYR A 131 -27.28 -12.66 10.14
CA TYR A 131 -26.05 -11.92 9.87
C TYR A 131 -24.93 -12.86 9.42
N LEU A 132 -24.89 -14.09 9.95
CA LEU A 132 -23.92 -15.12 9.55
C LEU A 132 -24.12 -15.53 8.09
N SER A 133 -25.35 -15.84 7.67
CA SER A 133 -25.67 -16.16 6.28
C SER A 133 -25.34 -15.03 5.28
N VAL A 134 -25.46 -13.76 5.71
CA VAL A 134 -25.03 -12.62 4.91
C VAL A 134 -23.51 -12.54 4.82
N LEU A 135 -22.78 -12.80 5.92
CA LEU A 135 -21.32 -12.85 5.92
C LEU A 135 -20.81 -13.98 5.03
N GLU A 136 -21.39 -15.18 5.14
CA GLU A 136 -21.08 -16.35 4.30
C GLU A 136 -21.23 -16.03 2.82
N ARG A 137 -22.34 -15.40 2.44
CA ARG A 137 -22.59 -14.99 1.06
C ARG A 137 -21.62 -13.91 0.56
N GLU A 138 -21.27 -12.94 1.41
CA GLU A 138 -20.42 -11.82 0.99
C GLU A 138 -18.92 -12.15 0.96
N LEU A 139 -18.49 -13.08 1.81
CA LEU A 139 -17.10 -13.49 1.99
C LEU A 139 -16.77 -14.84 1.35
N ASP A 140 -17.79 -15.55 0.83
CA ASP A 140 -17.67 -16.90 0.27
C ASP A 140 -16.98 -17.83 1.28
N CYS A 141 -17.59 -17.90 2.47
CA CYS A 141 -17.07 -18.62 3.62
C CYS A 141 -18.20 -19.40 4.30
N THR A 142 -17.84 -20.32 5.18
CA THR A 142 -18.79 -21.04 6.04
C THR A 142 -18.55 -20.67 7.50
N THR A 143 -19.63 -20.47 8.26
CA THR A 143 -19.58 -20.24 9.71
C THR A 143 -19.86 -21.51 10.50
N ASP A 144 -20.27 -22.59 9.83
CA ASP A 144 -20.82 -23.76 10.49
C ASP A 144 -19.73 -24.51 11.30
N ASP A 145 -20.09 -24.80 12.56
CA ASP A 145 -19.28 -25.50 13.58
C ASP A 145 -19.41 -27.03 13.43
N ASP A 146 -20.05 -27.50 12.37
CA ASP A 146 -20.07 -28.90 12.00
C ASP A 146 -18.68 -29.36 11.51
N LYS A 147 -18.32 -30.57 11.95
CA LYS A 147 -16.97 -31.15 11.95
C LYS A 147 -16.31 -31.26 10.57
N GLU A 148 -16.99 -30.88 9.50
CA GLU A 148 -16.54 -31.02 8.12
C GLU A 148 -15.47 -29.99 7.74
N VAL A 149 -15.50 -28.79 8.32
CA VAL A 149 -14.47 -27.75 8.09
C VAL A 149 -13.15 -28.12 8.76
N GLU A 150 -13.19 -28.57 10.03
CA GLU A 150 -12.00 -29.09 10.73
C GLU A 150 -11.43 -30.33 10.05
N LEU A 151 -12.28 -31.26 9.61
CA LEU A 151 -11.85 -32.46 8.91
C LEU A 151 -11.16 -32.12 7.58
N THR A 152 -11.67 -31.13 6.84
CA THR A 152 -11.07 -30.67 5.58
C THR A 152 -9.76 -29.93 5.81
N ASP A 153 -9.66 -29.03 6.80
CA ASP A 153 -8.42 -28.31 7.14
C ASP A 153 -7.34 -29.30 7.65
N TRP A 154 -7.74 -30.31 8.43
CA TRP A 154 -6.87 -31.41 8.90
C TRP A 154 -6.41 -32.34 7.74
N LEU A 155 -7.32 -32.75 6.85
CA LEU A 155 -6.98 -33.53 5.65
C LEU A 155 -6.03 -32.76 4.72
N ASN A 156 -6.22 -31.45 4.57
CA ASN A 156 -5.34 -30.59 3.78
C ASN A 156 -3.93 -30.49 4.38
N GLN A 157 -3.79 -30.52 5.70
CA GLN A 157 -2.48 -30.57 6.36
C GLN A 157 -1.77 -31.92 6.20
N LEU A 158 -2.51 -33.02 6.14
CA LEU A 158 -1.95 -34.36 6.02
C LEU A 158 -1.65 -34.80 4.59
N ASN A 159 -2.43 -34.35 3.61
CA ASN A 159 -2.23 -34.70 2.20
C ASN A 159 -2.64 -33.54 1.26
N PRO A 160 -1.70 -32.66 0.88
CA PRO A 160 -2.00 -31.48 0.07
C PRO A 160 -2.38 -31.79 -1.39
N THR A 161 -2.35 -33.05 -1.81
CA THR A 161 -2.70 -33.49 -3.19
C THR A 161 -4.16 -33.91 -3.34
N VAL A 162 -4.88 -34.17 -2.24
CA VAL A 162 -6.31 -34.56 -2.27
C VAL A 162 -7.23 -33.32 -2.40
N SER A 163 -6.71 -32.14 -2.07
CA SER A 163 -7.43 -30.87 -2.01
C SER A 163 -7.60 -30.16 -3.36
N ALA A 164 -7.00 -30.67 -4.44
CA ALA A 164 -7.08 -30.05 -5.76
C ALA A 164 -8.47 -30.17 -6.43
N SER A 165 -9.36 -31.00 -5.89
CA SER A 165 -10.72 -31.22 -6.42
C SER A 165 -11.82 -30.53 -5.61
N THR A 166 -11.50 -29.92 -4.47
CA THR A 166 -12.50 -29.36 -3.55
C THR A 166 -12.14 -27.90 -3.26
N THR A 167 -13.08 -26.99 -3.49
CA THR A 167 -12.92 -25.57 -3.17
C THR A 167 -12.48 -25.40 -1.70
N PRO A 168 -11.43 -24.61 -1.40
CA PRO A 168 -10.96 -24.45 -0.04
C PRO A 168 -12.05 -23.79 0.81
N VAL A 169 -12.62 -24.57 1.72
CA VAL A 169 -13.65 -24.11 2.65
C VAL A 169 -12.99 -23.14 3.64
N ARG A 170 -13.27 -21.84 3.51
CA ARG A 170 -12.72 -20.80 4.40
C ARG A 170 -13.65 -20.58 5.58
N SER A 171 -13.09 -20.57 6.78
CA SER A 171 -13.83 -20.21 8.00
C SER A 171 -14.12 -18.71 8.02
N CYS A 172 -15.40 -18.33 8.12
CA CYS A 172 -15.81 -16.93 8.23
C CYS A 172 -15.16 -16.24 9.44
N LYS A 173 -14.97 -16.97 10.55
CA LYS A 173 -14.32 -16.43 11.75
C LYS A 173 -12.89 -15.98 11.49
N LYS A 174 -12.08 -16.82 10.82
CA LYS A 174 -10.69 -16.47 10.45
C LYS A 174 -10.66 -15.26 9.51
N LEU A 175 -11.61 -15.14 8.58
CA LEU A 175 -11.69 -14.00 7.66
C LEU A 175 -12.06 -12.69 8.36
N VAL A 176 -13.00 -12.74 9.31
CA VAL A 176 -13.37 -11.58 10.13
C VAL A 176 -12.21 -11.16 11.03
N GLU A 177 -11.52 -12.11 11.68
CA GLU A 177 -10.32 -11.83 12.47
C GLU A 177 -9.20 -11.23 11.60
N SER A 178 -9.05 -11.67 10.34
CA SER A 178 -8.09 -11.09 9.40
C SER A 178 -8.51 -9.76 8.78
N SER A 179 -9.74 -9.30 9.03
CA SER A 179 -10.27 -8.09 8.40
C SER A 179 -9.69 -6.80 9.00
N MET A 180 -9.19 -6.88 10.23
CA MET A 180 -8.44 -5.83 10.89
C MET A 180 -6.93 -6.07 10.69
N LEU A 181 -6.19 -4.99 10.46
CA LEU A 181 -4.73 -5.02 10.45
C LEU A 181 -4.22 -5.49 11.81
N ASN A 182 -3.43 -6.56 11.80
CA ASN A 182 -2.71 -7.01 12.98
C ASN A 182 -1.35 -6.30 13.06
N LEU A 183 -1.03 -5.76 14.24
CA LEU A 183 0.22 -5.06 14.52
C LEU A 183 1.46 -5.91 14.20
N GLN A 184 1.36 -7.24 14.35
CA GLN A 184 2.43 -8.18 14.01
C GLN A 184 2.85 -8.09 12.54
N TRP A 185 1.90 -7.81 11.62
CA TRP A 185 2.20 -7.63 10.20
C TRP A 185 2.54 -6.19 9.84
N LEU A 186 1.98 -5.23 10.58
CA LEU A 186 2.25 -3.81 10.34
C LEU A 186 3.67 -3.39 10.78
N ASN A 187 4.21 -3.98 11.85
CA ASN A 187 5.57 -3.71 12.33
C ASN A 187 6.67 -3.97 11.30
N PRO A 188 6.78 -5.18 10.69
CA PRO A 188 7.80 -5.44 9.69
C PRO A 188 7.58 -4.58 8.44
N LEU A 189 6.33 -4.32 8.04
CA LEU A 189 6.02 -3.43 6.93
C LEU A 189 6.52 -2.00 7.19
N TYR A 190 6.30 -1.47 8.40
CA TYR A 190 6.74 -0.14 8.81
C TYR A 190 8.27 0.00 8.79
N LEU A 191 8.97 -0.96 9.40
CA LEU A 191 10.43 -0.98 9.40
C LEU A 191 11.00 -1.09 7.98
N LEU A 192 10.45 -1.99 7.18
CA LEU A 192 10.86 -2.19 5.79
C LEU A 192 10.68 -0.91 4.99
N TYR A 193 9.54 -0.24 5.15
CA TYR A 193 9.29 1.04 4.49
C TYR A 193 10.37 2.09 4.83
N ILE A 194 10.69 2.27 6.11
CA ILE A 194 11.71 3.24 6.53
C ILE A 194 13.09 2.89 5.96
N ILE A 195 13.52 1.63 6.12
CA ILE A 195 14.85 1.17 5.70
C ILE A 195 15.01 1.35 4.19
N PHE A 196 14.04 0.90 3.38
CA PHE A 196 14.12 1.02 1.93
C PHE A 196 14.17 2.48 1.47
N HIS A 197 13.35 3.36 2.04
CA HIS A 197 13.35 4.77 1.64
C HIS A 197 14.62 5.50 2.10
N LEU A 198 15.17 5.19 3.27
CA LEU A 198 16.47 5.71 3.71
C LEU A 198 17.60 5.28 2.77
N VAL A 199 17.62 4.00 2.39
CA VAL A 199 18.57 3.48 1.40
C VAL A 199 18.44 4.26 0.09
N ILE A 200 17.23 4.41 -0.46
CA ILE A 200 17.01 5.16 -1.71
C ILE A 200 17.53 6.61 -1.61
N VAL A 201 17.25 7.31 -0.50
CA VAL A 201 17.71 8.69 -0.30
C VAL A 201 19.24 8.76 -0.21
N LEU A 202 19.88 7.82 0.49
CA LEU A 202 21.34 7.75 0.56
C LEU A 202 21.95 7.46 -0.82
N PHE A 203 21.40 6.49 -1.55
CA PHE A 203 21.86 6.19 -2.91
C PHE A 203 21.69 7.40 -3.84
N PHE A 204 20.56 8.11 -3.77
CA PHE A 204 20.35 9.33 -4.54
C PHE A 204 21.32 10.43 -4.13
N GLY A 205 21.60 10.60 -2.83
CA GLY A 205 22.51 11.61 -2.32
C GLY A 205 23.98 11.37 -2.65
N PHE A 206 24.45 10.12 -2.62
CA PHE A 206 25.85 9.74 -2.87
C PHE A 206 26.16 9.55 -4.36
N PHE A 207 25.32 8.82 -5.11
CA PHE A 207 25.61 8.53 -6.53
C PHE A 207 25.31 9.70 -7.46
N ASN A 208 24.50 10.67 -7.04
CA ASN A 208 24.22 11.87 -7.83
C ASN A 208 25.28 12.99 -7.61
N GLN A 209 26.30 12.78 -6.78
CA GLN A 209 27.33 13.81 -6.53
C GLN A 209 28.22 14.09 -7.75
N GLU A 210 28.41 13.11 -8.65
CA GLU A 210 29.16 13.35 -9.90
C GLU A 210 28.44 14.31 -10.86
N HIS A 211 27.11 14.43 -10.75
CA HIS A 211 26.29 15.37 -11.52
C HIS A 211 26.21 16.78 -10.90
N PHE A 212 26.52 16.94 -9.61
CA PHE A 212 26.53 18.23 -8.91
C PHE A 212 27.86 18.98 -8.98
N LYS A 213 28.86 18.44 -9.69
CA LYS A 213 29.97 19.25 -10.20
C LYS A 213 29.41 20.21 -11.25
N MET A 214 28.82 21.32 -10.82
CA MET A 214 28.36 22.38 -11.71
C MET A 214 29.56 22.86 -12.53
N PRO A 215 29.51 22.84 -13.88
CA PRO A 215 30.37 23.67 -14.68
C PRO A 215 29.84 25.11 -14.61
N TRP A 216 29.86 25.74 -13.43
CA TRP A 216 29.81 27.20 -13.33
C TRP A 216 31.23 27.77 -13.34
N ASN A 217 32.13 27.12 -14.06
CA ASN A 217 33.42 27.69 -14.42
C ASN A 217 33.66 27.42 -15.90
N VAL A 218 32.66 27.76 -16.72
CA VAL A 218 32.99 28.27 -18.06
C VAL A 218 33.46 29.69 -17.82
N THR A 219 34.71 29.79 -17.37
CA THR A 219 35.50 31.00 -17.56
C THR A 219 35.35 31.41 -19.01
N ASN A 220 34.99 32.68 -19.21
CA ASN A 220 35.23 33.48 -20.40
C ASN A 220 36.24 32.84 -21.38
N ASP A 221 35.77 32.05 -22.33
CA ASP A 221 36.45 31.97 -23.62
C ASP A 221 35.75 32.97 -24.52
N THR A 222 36.27 34.19 -24.44
CA THR A 222 36.26 35.14 -25.53
C THR A 222 36.94 34.50 -26.74
N ASP A 223 36.18 33.85 -27.62
CA ASP A 223 36.59 33.68 -29.00
C ASP A 223 35.76 34.61 -29.87
N SER A 224 36.24 35.84 -29.91
CA SER A 224 36.12 36.72 -31.05
C SER A 224 37.01 36.17 -32.16
N GLU A 225 36.46 35.49 -33.15
CA GLU A 225 37.00 35.54 -34.51
C GLU A 225 35.88 35.26 -35.50
N GLY A 226 35.50 36.29 -36.24
CA GLY A 226 34.71 36.12 -37.44
C GLY A 226 35.59 35.54 -38.53
N ASP A 227 35.00 34.71 -39.40
CA ASP A 227 35.13 34.95 -40.82
C ASP A 227 33.98 34.31 -41.60
N LEU A 228 33.42 35.16 -42.45
CA LEU A 228 32.58 34.81 -43.60
C LEU A 228 33.47 34.19 -44.68
N GLU A 229 33.07 33.06 -45.26
CA GLU A 229 33.17 32.76 -46.70
C GLU A 229 32.40 31.45 -46.97
N SER A 230 31.26 31.48 -47.64
CA SER A 230 31.13 31.39 -49.11
C SER A 230 31.96 30.24 -49.71
N GLY A 231 31.29 29.17 -50.13
CA GLY A 231 31.98 28.09 -50.86
C GLY A 231 31.09 26.92 -51.23
N ALA A 232 30.19 27.13 -52.18
CA ALA A 232 29.63 26.03 -52.96
C ALA A 232 30.77 25.18 -53.57
N ARG A 233 30.68 23.85 -53.48
CA ARG A 233 31.17 22.92 -54.51
C ARG A 233 30.57 21.52 -54.37
N LEU A 234 29.95 21.11 -55.47
CA LEU A 234 29.61 19.75 -55.90
C LEU A 234 30.75 18.76 -55.61
N ILE A 235 30.46 17.51 -55.24
CA ILE A 235 30.08 16.35 -56.07
C ILE A 235 29.29 15.37 -55.20
#